data_AF-A0A7D5MI81-F1
#
_entry.id   AF-A0A7D5MI81-F1
#
_cell.length_a   1.000
_cell.length_b   1.000
_cell.length_c   1.000
_cell.angle_alpha   90.00
_cell.angle_beta   90.00
_cell.angle_gamma   90.00
#
_symmetry.space_group_name_H-M   'P 1'
#
loop_
_entity.id
_entity.type
_entity.pdbx_description
1 polymer ?
#
loop_
_entity_poly.entity_id
_entity_poly.type
_entity_poly.pdbx_seq_one_letter_code
_entity_poly.pdbx_strand_id
1 'polypeptide(L)'
;MERFKNCCLVEAGILTGRMHQIRVHFKYIGHPCLVDKLYGTNEAIFIRDIKLKNLKVVKSMDTDERPLVARTTLHAFRLKLVHPATKKK
;
A
#
# COMPACT_ATOMS: atom_id res chain seq x y z
N MET A 1 -3.44 3.59 -13.34
CA MET A 1 -3.38 4.30 -12.04
C MET A 1 -4.79 4.69 -11.68
N GLU A 2 -5.26 4.26 -10.53
CA GLU A 2 -6.57 4.61 -10.00
C GLU A 2 -6.39 5.69 -8.93
N ARG A 3 -7.22 6.73 -8.96
CA ARG A 3 -7.10 7.90 -8.08
C ARG A 3 -8.21 7.87 -7.03
N PHE A 4 -7.83 8.07 -5.78
CA PHE A 4 -8.75 8.30 -4.67
C PHE A 4 -8.54 9.71 -4.13
N LYS A 5 -9.38 10.10 -3.16
CA LYS A 5 -9.36 11.46 -2.60
C LYS A 5 -7.99 11.88 -2.05
N ASN A 6 -7.32 10.98 -1.32
CA ASN A 6 -6.07 11.28 -0.60
C ASN A 6 -4.91 10.33 -0.98
N CYS A 7 -5.12 9.40 -1.90
CA CYS A 7 -4.11 8.41 -2.28
C CYS A 7 -4.38 7.91 -3.70
N CYS A 8 -3.46 7.13 -4.27
CA CYS A 8 -3.63 6.52 -5.60
C CYS A 8 -3.13 5.08 -5.57
N LEU A 9 -3.81 4.19 -6.31
CA LEU A 9 -3.34 2.86 -6.60
C LEU A 9 -2.51 2.88 -7.90
N VAL A 10 -1.26 2.46 -7.79
CA VAL A 10 -0.26 2.51 -8.85
C VAL A 10 0.33 1.12 -9.08
N GLU A 11 0.48 0.75 -10.35
CA GLU A 11 1.28 -0.40 -10.75
C GLU A 11 2.74 0.06 -10.94
N ALA A 12 3.68 -0.62 -10.28
CA ALA A 12 5.10 -0.34 -10.39
C ALA A 12 5.82 -1.53 -11.05
N GLY A 13 6.37 -1.30 -12.25
CA GLY A 13 7.29 -2.24 -12.88
C GLY A 13 8.70 -2.07 -12.32
N ILE A 14 9.30 -3.16 -11.82
CA ILE A 14 10.69 -3.14 -11.34
C ILE A 14 11.67 -3.45 -12.48
N LEU A 15 12.65 -2.57 -12.68
CA LEU A 15 13.77 -2.81 -13.61
C LEU A 15 14.96 -3.47 -12.89
N THR A 16 15.12 -3.19 -11.60
CA THR A 16 16.19 -3.72 -10.74
C THR A 16 15.59 -4.22 -9.42
N GLY A 17 16.32 -5.06 -8.69
CA GLY A 17 15.88 -5.67 -7.43
C GLY A 17 16.53 -5.09 -6.17
N ARG A 18 16.77 -3.77 -6.10
CA ARG A 18 17.42 -3.16 -4.91
C ARG A 18 16.50 -3.23 -3.69
N MET A 19 17.10 -3.34 -2.50
CA MET A 19 16.36 -3.37 -1.24
C MET A 19 15.49 -2.11 -1.10
N HIS A 20 14.20 -2.31 -0.81
CA HIS A 20 13.19 -1.24 -0.65
C HIS A 20 13.00 -0.29 -1.84
N GLN A 21 13.45 -0.66 -3.05
CA GLN A 21 13.51 0.24 -4.21
C GLN A 21 12.23 1.05 -4.46
N ILE A 22 11.08 0.37 -4.56
CA ILE A 22 9.78 1.04 -4.79
C ILE A 22 9.46 2.03 -3.66
N ARG A 23 9.65 1.61 -2.40
CA ARG A 23 9.31 2.40 -1.20
C ARG A 23 10.14 3.70 -1.15
N VAL A 24 11.45 3.59 -1.37
CA VAL A 24 12.38 4.72 -1.37
C VAL A 24 12.08 5.68 -2.53
N HIS A 25 11.86 5.15 -3.74
CA HIS A 25 11.57 5.98 -4.91
C HIS A 25 10.28 6.78 -4.72
N PHE A 26 9.23 6.14 -4.21
CA PHE A 26 7.95 6.78 -3.93
C PHE A 26 8.06 7.85 -2.84
N LYS A 27 8.83 7.61 -1.77
CA LYS A 27 9.14 8.65 -0.79
C LYS A 27 9.91 9.82 -1.40
N TYR A 28 10.92 9.54 -2.23
CA TYR A 28 11.77 10.55 -2.86
C TYR A 28 10.98 11.52 -3.74
N ILE A 29 10.00 11.01 -4.50
CA ILE A 29 9.13 11.85 -5.35
C ILE A 29 7.96 12.51 -4.57
N GLY A 30 7.91 12.39 -3.25
CA GLY A 30 6.87 13.00 -2.40
C GLY A 30 5.57 12.21 -2.29
N HIS A 31 5.52 10.97 -2.77
CA HIS A 31 4.32 10.11 -2.75
C HIS A 31 4.61 8.75 -2.10
N PRO A 32 4.99 8.69 -0.81
CA PRO A 32 5.32 7.43 -0.14
C PRO A 32 4.14 6.44 -0.12
N CYS A 33 4.46 5.16 0.13
CA CYS A 33 3.44 4.16 0.44
C CYS A 33 2.57 4.65 1.62
N LEU A 34 1.25 4.43 1.51
CA LEU A 34 0.25 4.97 2.42
C LEU A 34 0.42 4.46 3.86
N VAL A 35 0.82 3.19 4.01
CA VAL A 35 1.37 2.65 5.26
C VAL A 35 2.79 2.19 4.96
N ASP A 36 3.76 2.70 5.72
CA ASP A 36 5.16 2.32 5.61
C ASP A 36 5.91 2.76 6.88
N LYS A 37 6.36 1.79 7.69
CA LYS A 37 7.03 2.05 8.97
C LYS A 37 8.37 2.79 8.85
N LEU A 38 9.06 2.70 7.72
CA LEU A 38 10.40 3.29 7.56
C LEU A 38 10.39 4.60 6.76
N TYR A 39 9.56 4.68 5.72
CA TYR A 39 9.59 5.80 4.78
C TYR A 39 8.29 6.61 4.74
N GLY A 40 7.22 6.10 5.36
CA GLY A 40 5.90 6.73 5.42
C GLY A 40 5.68 7.54 6.69
N THR A 41 4.48 8.10 6.81
CA THR A 41 4.02 8.83 8.02
C THR A 41 3.04 8.04 8.85
N ASN A 42 2.35 7.07 8.24
CA ASN A 42 1.31 6.29 8.91
C ASN A 42 1.80 4.87 9.17
N GLU A 43 1.56 4.38 10.38
CA GLU A 43 1.81 2.99 10.76
C GLU A 43 0.60 2.08 10.49
N ALA A 44 -0.60 2.66 10.44
CA ALA A 44 -1.84 1.96 10.12
C ALA A 44 -2.89 2.90 9.53
N ILE A 45 -3.92 2.33 8.88
CA ILE A 45 -5.14 2.98 8.43
C ILE A 45 -6.31 2.38 9.19
N PHE A 46 -7.14 3.22 9.77
CA PHE A 46 -8.35 2.83 10.51
C PHE A 46 -9.61 3.13 9.70
N ILE A 47 -10.74 2.58 10.13
CA ILE A 47 -12.03 2.83 9.46
C ILE A 47 -12.40 4.31 9.55
N ARG A 48 -12.11 4.96 10.68
CA ARG A 48 -12.32 6.40 10.88
C ARG A 48 -11.58 7.31 9.87
N ASP A 49 -10.45 6.85 9.33
CA ASP A 49 -9.66 7.64 8.38
C ASP A 49 -10.33 7.70 7.00
N ILE A 50 -11.24 6.77 6.73
CA ILE A 50 -12.00 6.70 5.49
C ILE A 50 -13.35 7.37 5.70
N LYS A 51 -13.53 8.56 5.11
CA LYS A 51 -14.83 9.26 5.11
C LYS A 51 -15.83 8.57 4.16
N LEU A 52 -16.34 7.41 4.55
CA LEU A 52 -17.46 6.75 3.86
C LEU A 52 -18.76 7.46 4.24
N LYS A 53 -19.45 8.03 3.23
CA LYS A 53 -20.83 8.49 3.40
C LYS A 53 -21.64 7.26 3.84
N ASN A 54 -22.28 7.33 5.01
CA ASN A 54 -23.16 6.32 5.62
C ASN A 54 -22.53 5.25 6.53
N LEU A 55 -21.25 5.34 6.91
CA LEU A 55 -20.79 4.55 8.05
C LEU A 55 -21.29 5.21 9.35
N LYS A 56 -22.29 4.58 9.98
CA LYS A 56 -22.53 4.77 11.42
C LYS A 56 -21.34 4.19 12.16
N VAL A 57 -20.24 4.95 12.23
CA VAL A 57 -19.15 4.64 13.16
C VAL A 57 -19.80 4.74 14.52
N VAL A 58 -20.13 3.58 15.10
CA VAL A 58 -20.52 3.49 16.50
C VAL A 58 -19.37 4.15 17.23
N LYS A 59 -19.63 5.31 17.85
CA LYS A 59 -18.70 5.94 18.79
C LYS A 59 -18.68 5.06 20.05
N SER A 60 -18.21 3.82 19.93
CA SER A 60 -17.83 3.02 21.08
C SER A 60 -16.50 3.60 21.51
N MET A 61 -16.58 4.43 22.54
CA MET A 61 -15.48 5.14 23.19
C MET A 61 -14.45 4.18 23.84
N ASP A 62 -14.60 2.85 23.64
CA ASP A 62 -13.96 1.82 24.45
C ASP A 62 -13.83 0.43 23.76
N THR A 63 -13.74 0.39 22.42
CA THR A 63 -13.42 -0.87 21.71
C THR A 63 -12.18 -0.68 20.87
N ASP A 64 -11.16 -1.50 21.15
CA ASP A 64 -9.87 -1.60 20.46
C ASP A 64 -10.06 -1.67 18.94
N GLU A 65 -10.09 -0.50 18.28
CA GLU A 65 -10.43 -0.39 16.86
C GLU A 65 -9.33 -1.08 16.06
N ARG A 66 -9.68 -2.19 15.40
CA ARG A 66 -8.72 -2.91 14.57
C ARG A 66 -8.38 -2.07 13.34
N PRO A 67 -7.09 -1.88 13.03
CA PRO A 67 -6.69 -1.19 11.81
C PRO A 67 -7.13 -1.99 10.59
N LEU A 68 -7.66 -1.30 9.59
CA LEU A 68 -8.01 -1.89 8.30
C LEU A 68 -6.76 -2.36 7.56
N VAL A 69 -5.68 -1.59 7.66
CA VAL A 69 -4.37 -1.93 7.10
C VAL A 69 -3.28 -1.53 8.09
N ALA A 70 -2.51 -2.49 8.58
CA ALA A 70 -1.38 -2.27 9.50
C ALA A 70 -0.03 -2.75 8.93
N ARG A 71 0.04 -2.96 7.62
CA ARG A 71 1.24 -3.43 6.91
C ARG A 71 1.56 -2.51 5.75
N THR A 72 2.81 -2.57 5.30
CA THR A 72 3.26 -1.79 4.15
C THR A 72 2.30 -1.96 2.96
N THR A 73 1.78 -0.85 2.43
CA THR A 73 0.88 -0.86 1.26
C THR A 73 1.68 -1.08 -0.01
N LEU A 74 2.16 -2.31 -0.18
CA LEU A 74 2.87 -2.80 -1.36
C LEU A 74 2.54 -4.28 -1.54
N HIS A 75 2.22 -4.68 -2.77
CA HIS A 75 1.86 -6.06 -3.07
C HIS A 75 2.44 -6.49 -4.42
N ALA A 76 3.12 -7.64 -4.46
CA ALA A 76 3.61 -8.25 -5.68
C ALA A 76 2.46 -8.96 -6.39
N PHE A 77 1.74 -8.24 -7.24
CA PHE A 77 0.53 -8.75 -7.89
C PHE A 77 0.81 -9.68 -9.08
N ARG A 78 1.92 -9.48 -9.80
CA ARG A 78 2.24 -10.25 -11.02
C ARG A 78 3.74 -10.56 -11.09
N LEU A 79 4.05 -11.82 -11.37
CA LEU A 79 5.39 -12.29 -11.71
C LEU A 79 5.35 -12.95 -13.09
N LYS A 80 6.28 -12.60 -13.95
CA LYS A 80 6.46 -13.23 -15.26
C LYS A 80 7.92 -13.61 -15.42
N LEU A 81 8.17 -14.88 -15.68
CA LEU A 81 9.50 -15.42 -15.93
C LEU A 81 9.39 -16.49 -17.01
N VAL A 82 10.45 -16.64 -17.78
CA VAL A 82 10.58 -17.77 -18.71
C VAL A 82 10.87 -19.00 -17.89
N HIS A 83 10.06 -20.05 -18.03
CA HIS A 83 10.24 -21.28 -17.29
C HIS A 83 11.67 -21.83 -17.51
N PRO A 84 12.42 -22.14 -16.44
CA PRO A 84 13.87 -22.39 -16.54
C PRO A 84 14.21 -23.62 -17.40
N ALA A 85 13.43 -24.70 -17.29
CA ALA A 85 13.62 -25.93 -18.08
C ALA A 85 12.98 -25.85 -19.48
N THR A 86 11.67 -25.61 -19.57
CA THR A 86 10.91 -25.66 -20.83
C THR A 86 11.07 -24.44 -21.73
N LYS A 87 11.65 -23.34 -21.24
CA LYS A 87 11.81 -22.05 -21.94
C LYS A 87 10.50 -21.41 -22.42
N LYS A 88 9.35 -21.88 -21.93
CA LYS A 88 8.03 -21.28 -22.22
C LYS A 88 7.79 -20.06 -21.34
N LYS A 89 7.05 -19.09 -21.87
CA LYS A 89 6.62 -17.88 -21.16
C LYS A 89 5.42 -18.13 -20.28
#